data_AF-A0A7V0UAE8-F1
#
_entry.id   AF-A0A7V0UAE8-F1
#
_cell.length_a   1.000
_cell.length_b   1.000
_cell.length_c   1.000
_cell.angle_alpha   90.00
_cell.angle_beta   90.00
_cell.angle_gamma   90.00
#
_symmetry.space_group_name_H-M   'P 1'
#
loop_
_entity.id
_entity.type
_entity.pdbx_description
1 polymer ?
#
loop_
_entity_poly.entity_id
_entity_poly.type
_entity_poly.pdbx_seq_one_letter_code
_entity_poly.pdbx_strand_id
1 'polypeptide(L)'
;MVLEEVKVADKLLTRKYVHRGHTLLELLVAVFVVAILAAIAIPAFQSYAVTGRIDELKANILKLSTTQENYFASRSRYASSIEELNIFESIDSPAGMVFATGVILRESTGMSFWISGRKDVTNSGTTPVECWVFFSSILDPGTHDNFVRYYDQVKDMQTSGDCDQSFCPAYDTACN
;
A
#
# COMPACT_ATOMS: atom_id res chain seq x y z
N MET A 1 -62.50 48.71 -35.56
CA MET A 1 -62.85 47.97 -34.34
C MET A 1 -62.20 46.57 -34.25
N VAL A 2 -61.64 45.99 -35.34
CA VAL A 2 -61.06 44.62 -35.31
C VAL A 2 -59.51 44.59 -35.22
N LEU A 3 -58.83 45.74 -35.20
CA LEU A 3 -57.36 45.79 -35.33
C LEU A 3 -56.58 45.85 -34.01
N GLU A 4 -57.23 45.89 -32.85
CA GLU A 4 -56.53 46.03 -31.56
C GLU A 4 -56.16 44.70 -30.90
N GLU A 5 -56.89 43.62 -31.22
CA GLU A 5 -56.67 42.26 -30.67
C GLU A 5 -55.39 41.60 -31.21
N VAL A 6 -54.91 41.97 -32.41
CA VAL A 6 -53.74 41.32 -33.04
C VAL A 6 -52.41 41.79 -32.42
N LYS A 7 -52.36 42.97 -31.80
CA LYS A 7 -51.14 43.52 -31.18
C LYS A 7 -50.75 42.83 -29.87
N VAL A 8 -51.70 42.19 -29.19
CA VAL A 8 -51.46 41.51 -27.91
C VAL A 8 -50.83 40.13 -28.13
N ALA A 9 -51.17 39.45 -29.23
CA ALA A 9 -50.61 38.15 -29.59
C ALA A 9 -49.14 38.21 -30.04
N ASP A 10 -48.70 39.35 -30.60
CA ASP A 10 -47.32 39.53 -31.09
C ASP A 10 -46.31 39.81 -29.94
N LYS A 11 -46.82 40.23 -28.78
CA LYS A 11 -45.98 40.59 -27.62
C LYS A 11 -45.64 39.42 -26.69
N LEU A 12 -46.18 38.22 -26.95
CA LEU A 12 -46.01 37.05 -26.08
C LEU A 12 -45.06 35.95 -26.61
N LEU A 13 -44.59 36.02 -27.86
CA LEU A 13 -43.88 34.90 -28.50
C LEU A 13 -42.40 35.10 -28.80
N THR A 14 -41.73 36.09 -28.24
CA THR A 14 -40.27 36.22 -28.44
C THR A 14 -39.54 36.44 -27.12
N ARG A 15 -39.59 35.42 -26.25
CA ARG A 15 -38.52 35.21 -25.28
C ARG A 15 -37.26 34.95 -26.11
N LYS A 16 -36.45 36.00 -26.28
CA LYS A 16 -35.13 35.95 -26.93
C LYS A 16 -34.32 34.92 -26.15
N TYR A 17 -34.28 33.70 -26.67
CA TYR A 17 -33.34 32.70 -26.23
C TYR A 17 -31.97 33.26 -26.60
N VAL A 18 -31.33 33.93 -25.64
CA VAL A 18 -29.90 34.21 -25.70
C VAL A 18 -29.23 32.85 -25.56
N HIS A 19 -29.18 32.09 -26.66
CA HIS A 19 -28.37 30.90 -26.77
C HIS A 19 -26.91 31.34 -26.74
N ARG A 20 -26.38 31.49 -25.52
CA ARG A 20 -24.94 31.38 -25.27
C ARG A 20 -24.57 29.91 -25.42
N GLY A 21 -24.49 29.46 -26.67
CA GLY A 21 -23.94 28.15 -26.99
C GLY A 21 -22.43 28.22 -26.87
N HIS A 22 -21.85 27.41 -25.99
CA HIS A 22 -20.43 27.07 -26.08
C HIS A 22 -20.19 26.44 -27.45
N THR A 23 -19.14 26.86 -28.12
CA THR A 23 -18.85 26.34 -29.47
C THR A 23 -18.44 24.87 -29.36
N LEU A 24 -18.77 24.04 -30.36
CA LEU A 24 -18.27 22.66 -30.42
C LEU A 24 -16.72 22.63 -30.39
N LEU A 25 -16.09 23.68 -30.91
CA LEU A 25 -14.66 23.86 -30.87
C LEU A 25 -14.11 24.06 -29.44
N GLU A 26 -14.83 24.79 -28.59
CA GLU A 26 -14.43 25.05 -27.20
C GLU A 26 -14.43 23.74 -26.39
N LEU A 27 -15.45 22.91 -26.58
CA LEU A 27 -15.51 21.57 -25.97
C LEU A 27 -14.39 20.67 -26.51
N LEU A 28 -14.10 20.73 -27.81
CA LEU A 28 -13.07 19.91 -28.45
C LEU A 28 -11.67 20.22 -27.93
N VAL A 29 -11.32 21.50 -27.80
CA VAL A 29 -10.03 21.91 -27.22
C VAL A 29 -9.94 21.56 -25.74
N ALA A 30 -11.03 21.74 -24.98
CA ALA A 30 -11.05 21.38 -23.57
C ALA A 30 -10.80 19.87 -23.34
N VAL A 31 -11.49 18.99 -24.08
CA VAL A 31 -11.28 17.54 -23.98
C VAL A 31 -9.89 17.14 -24.45
N PHE A 32 -9.36 17.80 -25.50
CA PHE A 32 -8.00 17.56 -25.98
C PHE A 32 -6.93 17.84 -24.91
N VAL A 33 -7.04 18.98 -24.20
CA VAL A 33 -6.13 19.32 -23.10
C VAL A 33 -6.25 18.31 -21.95
N VAL A 34 -7.48 17.95 -21.55
CA VAL A 34 -7.69 16.95 -20.49
C VAL A 34 -7.14 15.58 -20.88
N ALA A 35 -7.24 15.17 -22.14
CA ALA A 35 -6.70 13.90 -22.62
C ALA A 35 -5.16 13.83 -22.51
N ILE A 36 -4.47 14.92 -22.86
CA ILE A 36 -3.00 15.01 -22.71
C ILE A 36 -2.60 14.95 -21.23
N LEU A 37 -3.29 15.71 -20.37
CA LEU A 37 -3.00 15.71 -18.93
C LEU A 37 -3.25 14.33 -18.31
N ALA A 38 -4.36 13.68 -18.67
CA ALA A 38 -4.71 12.35 -18.17
C ALA A 38 -3.67 11.29 -18.58
N ALA A 39 -3.14 11.36 -19.81
CA ALA A 39 -2.13 10.41 -20.29
C ALA A 39 -0.86 10.39 -19.43
N ILE A 40 -0.45 11.53 -18.87
CA ILE A 40 0.72 11.63 -17.99
C ILE A 40 0.34 11.37 -16.52
N ALA A 41 -0.82 11.89 -16.08
CA ALA A 41 -1.23 11.83 -14.68
C ALA A 41 -1.61 10.42 -14.21
N ILE A 42 -2.28 9.63 -15.05
CA ILE A 42 -2.76 8.28 -14.70
C ILE A 42 -1.62 7.33 -14.29
N PRO A 43 -0.57 7.11 -15.12
CA PRO A 43 0.51 6.18 -14.74
C PRO A 43 1.30 6.68 -13.52
N ALA A 44 1.48 8.01 -13.38
CA ALA A 44 2.14 8.59 -12.22
C ALA A 44 1.32 8.37 -10.93
N PHE A 45 0.01 8.58 -10.96
CA PHE A 45 -0.84 8.36 -9.79
C PHE A 45 -0.83 6.90 -9.32
N GLN A 46 -0.77 5.94 -10.26
CA GLN A 46 -0.67 4.52 -9.94
C GLN A 46 0.59 4.18 -9.14
N SER A 47 1.75 4.73 -9.51
CA SER A 47 2.99 4.46 -8.77
C SER A 47 2.98 5.07 -7.37
N TYR A 48 2.43 6.28 -7.19
CA TYR A 48 2.29 6.88 -5.86
C TYR A 48 1.38 6.07 -4.93
N ALA A 49 0.27 5.54 -5.45
CA ALA A 49 -0.62 4.68 -4.67
C ALA A 49 0.08 3.37 -4.24
N VAL A 50 0.97 2.84 -5.07
CA VAL A 50 1.79 1.66 -4.78
C VAL A 50 2.80 1.95 -3.66
N THR A 51 3.56 3.04 -3.77
CA THR A 51 4.53 3.42 -2.73
C THR A 51 3.85 3.67 -1.38
N GLY A 52 2.72 4.38 -1.36
CA GLY A 52 1.98 4.62 -0.12
C GLY A 52 1.54 3.33 0.59
N ARG A 53 1.18 2.29 -0.17
CA ARG A 53 0.85 0.97 0.39
C ARG A 53 2.07 0.28 1.01
N ILE A 54 3.23 0.40 0.39
CA ILE A 54 4.50 -0.13 0.90
C ILE A 54 4.90 0.60 2.20
N ASP A 55 4.75 1.92 2.23
CA ASP A 55 5.05 2.71 3.43
C ASP A 55 4.12 2.35 4.59
N GLU A 56 2.84 2.10 4.31
CA GLU A 56 1.88 1.60 5.30
C GLU A 56 2.29 0.22 5.84
N LEU A 57 2.77 -0.69 4.97
CA LEU A 57 3.28 -1.99 5.39
C LEU A 57 4.49 -1.83 6.32
N LYS A 58 5.47 -1.00 5.95
CA LYS A 58 6.66 -0.74 6.77
C LYS A 58 6.30 -0.12 8.11
N ALA A 59 5.36 0.82 8.14
CA ALA A 59 4.90 1.43 9.38
C ALA A 59 4.28 0.41 10.35
N ASN A 60 3.50 -0.55 9.82
CA ASN A 60 2.97 -1.64 10.64
C ASN A 60 4.05 -2.60 11.14
N ILE A 61 5.05 -2.90 10.32
CA ILE A 61 6.20 -3.69 10.76
C ILE A 61 6.98 -2.98 11.88
N LEU A 62 7.15 -1.66 11.82
CA LEU A 62 7.75 -0.88 12.91
C LEU A 62 6.92 -0.93 14.20
N LYS A 63 5.59 -0.87 14.07
CA LYS A 63 4.68 -1.03 15.22
C LYS A 63 4.90 -2.41 15.87
N LEU A 64 4.95 -3.47 15.06
CA LEU A 64 5.24 -4.83 15.53
C LEU A 64 6.61 -4.94 16.20
N SER A 65 7.63 -4.28 15.65
CA SER A 65 8.95 -4.23 16.27
C SER A 65 8.88 -3.62 17.67
N THR A 66 8.12 -2.54 17.85
CA THR A 66 7.95 -1.91 19.16
C THR A 66 7.19 -2.82 20.12
N THR A 67 6.15 -3.51 19.64
CA THR A 67 5.43 -4.52 20.43
C THR A 67 6.35 -5.67 20.85
N GLN A 68 7.29 -6.11 19.99
CA GLN A 68 8.27 -7.12 20.37
C GLN A 68 9.26 -6.64 21.45
N GLU A 69 9.70 -5.39 21.40
CA GLU A 69 10.53 -4.81 22.47
C GLU A 69 9.75 -4.74 23.80
N ASN A 70 8.46 -4.37 23.76
CA ASN A 70 7.59 -4.39 24.93
C ASN A 70 7.38 -5.82 25.48
N TYR A 71 7.25 -6.79 24.58
CA TYR A 71 7.12 -8.21 24.91
C TYR A 71 8.40 -8.69 25.63
N PHE A 72 9.57 -8.32 25.11
CA PHE A 72 10.86 -8.61 25.74
C PHE A 72 11.00 -7.97 27.12
N ALA A 73 10.59 -6.71 27.29
CA ALA A 73 10.58 -6.05 28.59
C ALA A 73 9.71 -6.76 29.63
N SER A 74 8.66 -7.44 29.19
CA SER A 74 7.70 -8.13 30.07
C SER A 74 8.06 -9.59 30.36
N ARG A 75 8.62 -10.30 29.37
CA ARG A 75 8.84 -11.76 29.42
C ARG A 75 10.29 -12.19 29.25
N SER A 76 11.22 -11.23 29.11
CA SER A 76 12.66 -11.42 28.93
C SER A 76 13.03 -12.33 27.75
N ARG A 77 12.15 -12.43 26.76
CA ARG A 77 12.33 -13.16 25.50
C ARG A 77 11.48 -12.47 24.43
N TYR A 78 11.84 -12.61 23.15
CA TYR A 78 10.99 -12.20 22.04
C TYR A 78 9.94 -13.27 21.72
N ALA A 79 8.81 -12.87 21.13
CA ALA A 79 7.80 -13.83 20.68
C ALA A 79 8.27 -14.56 19.41
N SER A 80 8.10 -15.89 19.38
CA SER A 80 8.52 -16.72 18.23
C SER A 80 7.45 -16.87 17.16
N SER A 81 6.25 -16.33 17.39
CA SER A 81 5.10 -16.41 16.50
C SER A 81 4.27 -15.15 16.59
N ILE A 82 3.51 -14.85 15.53
CA ILE A 82 2.62 -13.68 15.51
C ILE A 82 1.42 -13.88 16.45
N GLU A 83 1.01 -15.13 16.66
CA GLU A 83 -0.06 -15.52 17.59
C GLU A 83 0.30 -15.20 19.04
N GLU A 84 1.53 -15.54 19.47
CA GLU A 84 2.01 -15.22 20.83
C GLU A 84 2.04 -13.70 21.06
N LEU A 85 2.42 -12.94 20.03
CA LEU A 85 2.44 -11.48 20.09
C LEU A 85 1.03 -10.88 20.13
N ASN A 86 0.09 -11.44 19.35
CA ASN A 86 -1.30 -10.98 19.29
C ASN A 86 -2.06 -11.23 20.61
N ILE A 87 -1.69 -12.28 21.36
CA ILE A 87 -2.23 -12.53 22.71
C ILE A 87 -1.74 -11.48 23.72
N PHE A 88 -0.54 -10.92 23.52
CA PHE A 88 0.02 -9.90 24.40
C PHE A 88 -0.54 -8.51 24.12
N GLU A 89 -0.54 -8.11 22.85
CA GLU A 89 -1.10 -6.85 22.38
C GLU A 89 -1.88 -7.15 21.11
N SER A 90 -3.13 -6.69 21.03
CA SER A 90 -3.96 -6.93 19.85
C SER A 90 -3.36 -6.24 18.63
N ILE A 91 -2.92 -7.04 17.67
CA ILE A 91 -2.35 -6.56 16.43
C ILE A 91 -3.49 -6.47 15.41
N ASP A 92 -3.96 -5.25 15.17
CA ASP A 92 -4.86 -4.99 14.06
C ASP A 92 -4.07 -5.03 12.75
N SER A 93 -4.16 -6.15 12.02
CA SER A 93 -3.64 -6.23 10.66
C SER A 93 -4.65 -5.58 9.70
N PRO A 94 -4.28 -4.52 8.96
CA PRO A 94 -5.14 -3.97 7.93
C PRO A 94 -5.47 -5.01 6.85
N ALA A 95 -6.62 -4.85 6.20
CA ALA A 95 -7.05 -5.79 5.15
C ALA A 95 -6.00 -5.92 4.03
N GLY A 96 -5.68 -7.17 3.68
CA GLY A 96 -4.67 -7.47 2.65
C GLY A 96 -3.22 -7.40 3.15
N MET A 97 -2.99 -7.35 4.47
CA MET A 97 -1.68 -7.54 5.08
C MET A 97 -1.62 -8.83 5.90
N VAL A 98 -0.48 -9.52 5.80
CA VAL A 98 -0.14 -10.66 6.68
C VAL A 98 1.28 -10.46 7.17
N PHE A 99 1.49 -10.80 8.44
CA PHE A 99 2.78 -10.66 9.12
C PHE A 99 3.22 -12.01 9.67
N ALA A 100 4.52 -12.25 9.67
CA ALA A 100 5.15 -13.32 10.41
C ALA A 100 6.34 -12.76 11.20
N THR A 101 6.71 -13.43 12.28
CA THR A 101 7.85 -13.05 13.12
C THR A 101 8.56 -14.30 13.57
N GLY A 102 9.86 -14.18 13.83
CA GLY A 102 10.66 -15.25 14.39
C GLY A 102 11.83 -14.70 15.19
N VAL A 103 12.47 -15.59 15.96
CA VAL A 103 13.59 -15.27 16.84
C VAL A 103 14.81 -16.05 16.37
N ILE A 104 15.94 -15.38 16.27
CA ILE A 104 17.24 -15.98 15.98
C ILE A 104 18.10 -15.88 17.26
N LEU A 105 18.64 -17.01 17.69
CA LEU A 105 19.53 -17.11 18.85
C LEU A 105 20.98 -17.25 18.36
N ARG A 106 21.87 -16.35 18.78
CA ARG A 106 23.31 -16.45 18.49
C ARG A 106 24.10 -16.52 19.77
N GLU A 107 24.94 -17.56 19.90
CA GLU A 107 25.75 -17.84 21.10
C GLU A 107 26.60 -16.64 21.55
N SER A 108 27.05 -15.79 20.63
CA SER A 108 27.92 -14.64 20.92
C SER A 108 27.20 -13.28 20.97
N THR A 109 25.98 -13.18 20.45
CA THR A 109 25.32 -11.90 20.16
C THR A 109 23.99 -11.72 20.89
N GLY A 110 23.49 -12.78 21.55
CA GLY A 110 22.20 -12.75 22.24
C GLY A 110 21.03 -13.07 21.32
N MET A 111 19.83 -12.67 21.75
CA MET A 111 18.58 -12.93 21.04
C MET A 111 18.25 -11.78 20.10
N SER A 112 17.87 -12.11 18.87
CA SER A 112 17.42 -11.18 17.84
C SER A 112 16.09 -11.63 17.28
N PHE A 113 15.33 -10.74 16.67
CA PHE A 113 14.09 -11.10 15.98
C PHE A 113 14.07 -10.52 14.57
N TRP A 114 13.23 -11.13 13.75
CA TRP A 114 12.87 -10.64 12.43
C TRP A 114 11.35 -10.58 12.31
N ILE A 115 10.86 -9.65 11.52
CA ILE A 115 9.43 -9.51 11.19
C ILE A 115 9.32 -9.43 9.68
N SER A 116 8.54 -10.32 9.08
CA SER A 116 8.15 -10.22 7.67
C SER A 116 6.72 -9.70 7.57
N GLY A 117 6.47 -8.96 6.49
CA GLY A 117 5.14 -8.49 6.15
C GLY A 117 4.92 -8.55 4.65
N ARG A 118 3.68 -8.86 4.26
CA ARG A 118 3.25 -8.89 2.86
C ARG A 118 2.06 -7.98 2.63
N LYS A 119 2.03 -7.34 1.46
CA LYS A 119 0.87 -6.58 1.01
C LYS A 119 0.62 -6.73 -0.49
N ASP A 120 -0.64 -6.92 -0.84
CA ASP A 120 -1.10 -6.87 -2.23
C ASP A 120 -1.18 -5.42 -2.70
N VAL A 121 -0.24 -5.02 -3.54
CA VAL A 121 -0.10 -3.61 -3.92
C VAL A 121 -1.02 -3.24 -5.09
N THR A 122 -1.50 -4.24 -5.83
CA THR A 122 -2.37 -4.05 -7.01
C THR A 122 -3.84 -4.40 -6.79
N ASN A 123 -4.25 -4.90 -5.61
CA ASN A 123 -5.62 -5.38 -5.34
C ASN A 123 -6.18 -6.39 -6.38
N SER A 124 -5.31 -7.01 -7.20
CA SER A 124 -5.72 -7.82 -8.35
C SER A 124 -5.77 -9.31 -8.04
N GLY A 125 -5.38 -9.74 -6.83
CA GLY A 125 -5.27 -11.17 -6.45
C GLY A 125 -4.27 -11.95 -7.30
N THR A 126 -3.52 -11.26 -8.16
CA THR A 126 -2.54 -11.79 -9.11
C THR A 126 -1.28 -10.96 -8.92
N THR A 127 -0.28 -11.60 -8.31
CA THR A 127 1.11 -11.16 -8.06
C THR A 127 1.51 -9.91 -8.87
N PRO A 128 1.76 -8.77 -8.21
CA PRO A 128 2.92 -8.66 -7.33
C PRO A 128 2.54 -8.39 -5.87
N VAL A 129 2.88 -9.36 -5.02
CA VAL A 129 2.89 -9.18 -3.57
C VAL A 129 4.22 -8.49 -3.23
N GLU A 130 4.17 -7.36 -2.54
CA GLU A 130 5.40 -6.77 -1.98
C GLU A 130 5.66 -7.40 -0.62
N CYS A 131 6.81 -8.08 -0.50
CA CYS A 131 7.30 -8.66 0.75
C CYS A 131 8.45 -7.80 1.29
N TRP A 132 8.34 -7.41 2.55
CA TRP A 132 9.38 -6.71 3.29
C TRP A 132 9.73 -7.46 4.56
N VAL A 133 11.02 -7.49 4.89
CA VAL A 133 11.52 -8.07 6.13
C VAL A 133 12.24 -6.97 6.91
N PHE A 134 11.98 -6.93 8.21
CA PHE A 134 12.68 -6.08 9.16
C PHE A 134 13.51 -6.95 10.08
N PHE A 135 14.78 -6.59 10.26
CA PHE A 135 15.68 -7.22 11.21
C PHE A 135 15.93 -6.28 12.38
N SER A 136 15.96 -6.83 13.59
CA SER A 136 16.45 -6.05 14.74
C SER A 136 17.95 -5.72 14.56
N SER A 137 18.40 -4.62 15.16
CA SER A 137 19.67 -3.91 14.91
C SER A 137 20.96 -4.74 15.09
N ILE A 138 20.89 -5.93 15.67
CA ILE A 138 22.02 -6.86 15.81
C ILE A 138 22.18 -7.83 14.62
N LEU A 139 21.33 -7.71 13.59
CA LEU A 139 21.34 -8.51 12.36
C LEU A 139 21.42 -7.65 11.08
N ASP A 140 21.80 -6.38 11.18
CA ASP A 140 21.88 -5.48 10.01
C ASP A 140 22.75 -6.10 8.89
N PRO A 141 22.19 -6.35 7.69
CA PRO A 141 22.95 -6.84 6.53
C PRO A 141 23.90 -5.79 5.93
N GLY A 142 24.11 -4.64 6.57
CA GLY A 142 24.91 -3.53 6.09
C GLY A 142 24.11 -2.53 5.25
N THR A 143 22.78 -2.52 5.41
CA THR A 143 21.89 -1.55 4.77
C THR A 143 21.49 -0.54 5.84
N HIS A 144 21.67 0.76 5.59
CA HIS A 144 21.43 1.79 6.61
C HIS A 144 20.02 1.80 7.22
N ASP A 145 19.08 1.08 6.61
CA ASP A 145 17.74 0.84 7.11
C ASP A 145 17.60 -0.67 7.40
N ASN A 146 17.13 -1.02 8.61
CA ASN A 146 16.80 -2.39 9.05
C ASN A 146 15.77 -3.15 8.18
N PHE A 147 15.35 -2.55 7.06
CA PHE A 147 14.37 -3.07 6.11
C PHE A 147 15.04 -3.62 4.86
N VAL A 148 14.74 -4.89 4.57
CA VAL A 148 15.19 -5.57 3.34
C VAL A 148 13.96 -5.93 2.50
N ARG A 149 14.03 -5.64 1.21
CA ARG A 149 13.01 -6.09 0.24
C ARG A 149 13.33 -7.53 -0.16
N TYR A 150 12.35 -8.43 -0.09
CA TYR A 150 12.57 -9.87 -0.26
C TYR A 150 13.16 -10.26 -1.63
N TYR A 151 12.80 -9.54 -2.70
CA TYR A 151 13.21 -9.86 -4.07
C TYR A 151 14.73 -9.69 -4.36
N ASP A 152 15.48 -9.05 -3.47
CA ASP A 152 16.92 -8.84 -3.64
C ASP A 152 17.77 -10.06 -3.20
N GLN A 153 17.17 -11.03 -2.49
CA GLN A 153 17.89 -12.16 -1.88
C GLN A 153 17.51 -13.54 -2.48
N VAL A 154 16.51 -13.62 -3.37
CA VAL A 154 16.00 -14.90 -3.90
C VAL A 154 15.78 -14.79 -5.41
N LYS A 155 16.78 -15.18 -6.21
CA LYS A 155 16.75 -15.06 -7.68
C LYS A 155 15.74 -15.98 -8.38
N ASP A 156 15.15 -16.96 -7.69
CA ASP A 156 14.40 -18.07 -8.31
C ASP A 156 13.06 -18.41 -7.62
N MET A 157 12.27 -17.43 -7.18
CA MET A 157 10.89 -17.70 -6.71
C MET A 157 9.85 -17.13 -7.66
N GLN A 158 9.62 -17.87 -8.74
CA GLN A 158 8.58 -17.60 -9.74
C GLN A 158 7.21 -18.21 -9.37
N THR A 159 7.03 -18.72 -8.15
CA THR A 159 5.76 -19.30 -7.70
C THR A 159 5.23 -18.59 -6.46
N SER A 160 4.19 -17.77 -6.73
CA SER A 160 3.05 -17.39 -5.89
C SER A 160 3.27 -17.01 -4.43
N GLY A 161 3.01 -15.72 -4.14
CA GLY A 161 2.03 -15.32 -3.10
C GLY A 161 2.42 -15.42 -1.62
N ASP A 162 3.42 -16.23 -1.29
CA ASP A 162 3.64 -16.67 0.08
C ASP A 162 4.96 -16.13 0.61
N CYS A 163 4.94 -14.92 1.17
CA CYS A 163 5.96 -14.48 2.14
C CYS A 163 5.82 -15.26 3.48
N ASP A 164 5.09 -16.38 3.45
CA ASP A 164 4.74 -17.31 4.53
C ASP A 164 5.79 -18.44 4.66
N GLN A 165 6.68 -18.56 3.67
CA GLN A 165 7.89 -19.37 3.81
C GLN A 165 8.86 -18.57 4.66
N SER A 166 8.93 -18.96 5.93
CA SER A 166 9.87 -18.52 6.94
C SER A 166 11.19 -18.06 6.32
N PHE A 167 11.63 -16.84 6.64
CA PHE A 167 13.02 -16.43 6.45
C PHE A 167 13.85 -17.19 7.48
N CYS A 168 13.95 -18.51 7.32
CA CYS A 168 14.92 -19.32 8.02
C CYS A 168 16.14 -19.27 7.14
N PRO A 169 17.09 -18.36 7.41
CA PRO A 169 18.36 -18.47 6.73
C PRO A 169 18.89 -19.89 6.98
N ALA A 170 19.58 -20.49 6.02
CA ALA A 170 20.01 -21.89 6.09
C ALA A 170 20.86 -22.27 7.33
N TYR A 171 21.25 -21.28 8.14
CA TYR A 171 21.99 -21.42 9.39
C TYR A 171 21.13 -21.41 10.66
N ASP A 172 19.81 -21.16 10.58
CA ASP A 172 18.92 -21.17 11.75
C ASP A 172 18.22 -22.53 11.90
N THR A 173 18.51 -23.22 13.01
CA THR A 173 17.96 -24.54 13.35
C THR A 173 16.66 -24.46 14.16
N ALA A 174 16.25 -23.26 14.60
CA ALA A 174 14.98 -23.06 15.32
C ALA A 174 13.74 -23.19 14.43
N CYS A 175 13.95 -23.38 13.13
CA CYS A 175 12.95 -23.43 12.08
C CYS A 175 12.59 -24.82 11.55
N ASN A 176 13.15 -25.89 12.13
CA ASN A 176 12.90 -27.28 11.72
C ASN A 176 12.00 -28.00 12.73
#